data_AF-A0A7J2XC79-F1
#
_entry.id   AF-A0A7J2XC79-F1
#
_cell.length_a   1.000
_cell.length_b   1.000
_cell.length_c   1.000
_cell.angle_alpha   90.00
_cell.angle_beta   90.00
_cell.angle_gamma   90.00
#
_symmetry.space_group_name_H-M   'P 1'
#
loop_
_entity.id
_entity.type
_entity.pdbx_description
1 polymer ?
#
loop_
_entity_poly.entity_id
_entity_poly.type
_entity_poly.pdbx_seq_one_letter_code
_entity_poly.pdbx_strand_id
1 'polypeptide(L)'
;MYDYKSLLKRLQEDESLKRLEDRERFVIPKVDVVYEGRTTILRNFEKILSALNRDADHLLKFFLKELGTAGEKDGPRAIFQGKIPAHQIQSKLEDYVEIFVLCQECGRPDTHLIKKDRLLLVRCDACGAIRSVTTRKKRGLTEKEVLEEGKVYEVVISDIGKKGDGIAHYGRYTIYVPNAVRGSKVKVKIEKISGTLAFARLVE
;
A
#
# COMPACT_ATOMS: atom_id res chain seq x y z
N MET A 1 -6.49 28.02 45.24
CA MET A 1 -7.19 27.65 43.99
C MET A 1 -6.15 27.70 42.89
N TYR A 2 -5.80 26.56 42.28
CA TYR A 2 -4.74 26.53 41.27
C TYR A 2 -5.24 27.13 39.96
N ASP A 3 -4.48 28.05 39.36
CA ASP A 3 -4.78 28.65 38.06
C ASP A 3 -4.39 27.66 36.94
N TYR A 4 -5.33 27.37 36.05
CA TYR A 4 -5.15 26.43 34.94
C TYR A 4 -3.89 26.73 34.12
N LYS A 5 -3.59 28.02 33.90
CA LYS A 5 -2.41 28.46 33.12
C LYS A 5 -1.09 28.13 33.81
N SER A 6 -1.06 28.17 35.14
CA SER A 6 0.14 27.82 35.92
C SER A 6 0.45 26.32 35.87
N LEU A 7 -0.60 25.49 35.88
CA LEU A 7 -0.47 24.03 35.73
C LEU A 7 -0.04 23.65 34.31
N LEU A 8 -0.57 24.33 33.29
CA LEU A 8 -0.20 24.09 31.89
C LEU A 8 1.27 24.42 31.62
N LYS A 9 1.77 25.56 32.12
CA LYS A 9 3.18 25.95 31.96
C LYS A 9 4.12 24.93 32.58
N ARG A 10 3.81 24.46 33.78
CA ARG A 10 4.58 23.42 34.47
C ARG A 10 4.70 22.14 33.63
N LEU A 11 3.58 21.68 33.05
CA LEU A 11 3.53 20.52 32.17
C LEU A 11 4.33 20.71 30.86
N GLN A 12 4.34 21.91 30.30
CA GLN A 12 5.10 22.22 29.08
C GLN A 12 6.60 22.40 29.34
N GLU A 13 6.99 22.80 30.55
CA GLU A 13 8.37 22.97 30.99
C GLU A 13 9.01 21.65 31.44
N ASP A 14 8.20 20.63 31.80
CA ASP A 14 8.67 19.29 32.10
C ASP A 14 9.38 18.66 30.90
N GLU A 15 10.71 18.64 30.97
CA GLU A 15 11.65 18.23 29.92
C GLU A 15 11.52 16.74 29.53
N SER A 16 10.92 15.93 30.41
CA SER A 16 10.59 14.52 30.16
C SER A 16 9.59 14.32 29.03
N LEU A 17 8.71 15.31 28.77
CA LEU A 17 7.73 15.29 27.69
C LEU A 17 8.31 15.75 26.36
N LYS A 18 9.31 16.65 26.38
CA LYS A 18 10.00 17.13 25.16
C LYS A 18 10.89 16.06 24.51
N ARG A 19 11.46 15.13 25.29
CA ARG A 19 12.26 14.00 24.77
C ARG A 19 11.48 13.00 23.89
N LEU A 20 10.18 13.18 23.70
CA LEU A 20 9.35 12.29 22.88
C LEU A 20 9.46 12.56 21.36
N GLU A 21 10.04 13.68 20.94
CA GLU A 21 10.14 14.06 19.53
C GLU A 21 11.36 13.46 18.82
N ASP A 22 12.43 13.12 19.55
CA ASP A 22 13.72 12.67 18.99
C ASP A 22 13.98 11.16 19.11
N ARG A 23 13.00 10.32 18.80
CA ARG A 23 13.27 8.87 18.64
C ARG A 23 13.05 8.46 17.20
N GLU A 24 14.19 8.33 16.50
CA GLU A 24 14.45 7.67 15.22
C GLU A 24 13.21 7.23 14.44
N ARG A 25 12.97 7.88 13.29
CA ARG A 25 11.92 7.48 12.37
C ARG A 25 12.07 5.99 12.05
N PHE A 26 11.06 5.21 12.41
CA PHE A 26 11.00 3.81 12.08
C PHE A 26 11.08 3.63 10.56
N VAL A 27 12.16 3.00 10.08
CA VAL A 27 12.34 2.69 8.65
C VAL A 27 11.95 1.24 8.42
N ILE A 28 10.96 1.04 7.55
CA ILE A 28 10.56 -0.31 7.12
C ILE A 28 11.70 -0.91 6.30
N PRO A 29 12.27 -2.06 6.70
CA PRO A 29 13.34 -2.70 5.94
C PRO A 29 12.83 -3.17 4.57
N LYS A 30 13.63 -2.95 3.53
CA LYS A 30 13.31 -3.41 2.17
C LYS A 30 13.40 -4.92 2.08
N VAL A 31 12.41 -5.55 1.44
CA VAL A 31 12.32 -7.00 1.21
C VAL A 31 13.40 -7.48 0.22
N ASP A 32 14.12 -8.56 0.55
CA ASP A 32 15.13 -9.19 -0.32
C ASP A 32 14.67 -10.59 -0.76
N VAL A 33 14.35 -10.70 -2.06
CA VAL A 33 13.70 -11.85 -2.66
C VAL A 33 14.61 -12.51 -3.70
N VAL A 34 14.71 -13.83 -3.63
CA VAL A 34 15.43 -14.67 -4.61
C VAL A 34 14.46 -15.69 -5.20
N TYR A 35 14.61 -15.98 -6.48
CA TYR A 35 13.79 -16.95 -7.19
C TYR A 35 14.58 -18.23 -7.44
N GLU A 36 14.09 -19.36 -6.91
CA GLU A 36 14.64 -20.68 -7.19
C GLU A 36 13.60 -21.48 -8.00
N GLY A 37 13.69 -21.41 -9.33
CA GLY A 37 12.76 -22.09 -10.23
C GLY A 37 11.32 -21.58 -10.09
N ARG A 38 10.46 -22.35 -9.40
CA ARG A 38 9.05 -21.99 -9.12
C ARG A 38 8.84 -21.53 -7.67
N THR A 39 9.85 -21.56 -6.82
CA THR A 39 9.75 -21.07 -5.44
C THR A 39 10.34 -19.67 -5.32
N THR A 40 9.76 -18.89 -4.42
CA THR A 40 10.22 -17.55 -4.07
C THR A 40 10.75 -17.59 -2.64
N ILE A 41 12.00 -17.22 -2.44
CA ILE A 41 12.69 -17.25 -1.14
C ILE A 41 12.92 -15.83 -0.64
N LEU A 42 12.45 -15.57 0.57
CA LEU A 42 12.68 -14.33 1.29
C LEU A 42 13.89 -14.48 2.21
N ARG A 43 15.02 -13.87 1.86
CA ARG A 43 16.29 -14.03 2.60
C ARG A 43 16.33 -13.24 3.90
N ASN A 44 15.65 -12.10 3.95
CA ASN A 44 15.73 -11.16 5.06
C ASN A 44 14.55 -11.24 6.05
N PHE A 45 13.87 -12.39 6.11
CA PHE A 45 12.70 -12.59 6.97
C PHE A 45 13.01 -12.33 8.45
N GLU A 46 14.13 -12.84 8.96
CA GLU A 46 14.55 -12.63 10.36
C GLU A 46 14.87 -11.16 10.69
N LYS A 47 15.48 -10.43 9.74
CA LYS A 47 15.74 -8.99 9.90
C LYS A 47 14.43 -8.20 9.98
N ILE A 48 13.44 -8.57 9.17
CA ILE A 48 12.10 -7.96 9.20
C ILE A 48 11.43 -8.24 10.55
N LEU A 49 11.47 -9.49 11.05
CA LEU A 49 10.89 -9.84 12.34
C LEU A 49 11.52 -9.08 13.51
N SER A 50 12.85 -8.98 13.50
CA SER A 50 13.60 -8.25 14.54
C SER A 50 13.27 -6.76 14.54
N ALA A 51 13.11 -6.15 13.36
CA ALA A 51 12.72 -4.75 13.24
C ALA A 51 11.27 -4.49 13.70
N LEU A 52 10.37 -5.45 13.49
CA LEU A 52 8.95 -5.30 13.82
C LEU A 52 8.59 -5.74 15.25
N ASN A 53 9.49 -6.48 15.92
CA ASN A 53 9.24 -7.10 17.23
C ASN A 53 7.93 -7.93 17.24
N ARG A 54 7.83 -8.88 16.31
CA ARG A 54 6.63 -9.70 16.07
C ARG A 54 6.96 -11.19 15.92
N ASP A 55 5.96 -12.02 16.23
CA ASP A 55 6.06 -13.47 16.06
C ASP A 55 6.17 -13.87 14.59
N ALA A 56 7.09 -14.79 14.31
CA ALA A 56 7.32 -15.33 12.97
C ALA A 56 6.06 -15.96 12.37
N ASP A 57 5.32 -16.74 13.17
CA ASP A 57 4.12 -17.43 12.72
C ASP A 57 2.99 -16.47 12.36
N HIS A 58 2.90 -15.33 13.05
CA HIS A 58 1.86 -14.35 12.78
C HIS A 58 2.11 -13.65 11.44
N LEU A 59 3.35 -13.21 11.21
CA LEU A 59 3.74 -12.58 9.94
C LEU A 59 3.62 -13.58 8.77
N LEU A 60 4.04 -14.83 8.96
CA LEU A 60 3.91 -15.87 7.94
C LEU A 60 2.45 -16.15 7.60
N LYS A 61 1.58 -16.35 8.61
CA LYS A 61 0.14 -16.56 8.39
C LYS A 61 -0.52 -15.40 7.64
N PHE A 62 -0.08 -14.17 7.91
CA PHE A 62 -0.56 -13.00 7.17
C PHE A 62 -0.14 -13.06 5.69
N PHE A 63 1.13 -13.33 5.40
CA PHE A 63 1.60 -13.47 4.02
C PHE A 63 0.89 -14.58 3.26
N LEU A 64 0.69 -15.76 3.87
CA LEU A 64 -0.04 -16.87 3.23
C LEU A 64 -1.48 -16.48 2.87
N LYS A 65 -2.16 -15.76 3.76
CA LYS A 65 -3.53 -15.28 3.54
C LYS A 65 -3.60 -14.22 2.44
N GLU A 66 -2.65 -13.29 2.39
CA GLU A 66 -2.67 -12.16 1.45
C GLU A 66 -2.12 -12.50 0.07
N LEU A 67 -1.13 -13.38 -0.02
CA LEU A 67 -0.53 -13.83 -1.29
C LEU A 67 -1.31 -15.00 -1.90
N GLY A 68 -2.11 -15.71 -1.11
CA GLY A 68 -2.86 -16.88 -1.58
C GLY A 68 -1.96 -18.04 -1.98
N THR A 69 -0.75 -18.11 -1.42
CA THR A 69 0.25 -19.13 -1.71
C THR A 69 0.54 -19.98 -0.48
N ALA A 70 0.92 -21.23 -0.69
CA ALA A 70 1.52 -22.04 0.36
C ALA A 70 2.97 -21.60 0.61
N GLY A 71 3.45 -21.76 1.84
CA GLY A 71 4.78 -21.38 2.23
C GLY A 71 5.14 -21.86 3.62
N GLU A 72 6.44 -21.94 3.87
CA GLU A 72 7.02 -22.48 5.09
C GLU A 72 8.19 -21.61 5.54
N LYS A 73 8.49 -21.65 6.84
CA LYS A 73 9.67 -20.99 7.40
C LYS A 73 10.83 -21.97 7.39
N ASP A 74 11.88 -21.63 6.66
CA ASP A 74 13.14 -22.37 6.64
C ASP A 74 14.21 -21.58 7.43
N GLY A 75 14.21 -21.76 8.75
CA GLY A 75 15.11 -21.08 9.67
C GLY A 75 15.07 -19.55 9.55
N PRO A 76 16.14 -18.90 9.03
CA PRO A 76 16.20 -17.43 8.87
C PRO A 76 15.46 -16.92 7.63
N ARG A 77 14.99 -17.82 6.75
CA ARG A 77 14.35 -17.48 5.47
C ARG A 77 12.89 -17.95 5.46
N ALA A 78 12.08 -17.35 4.60
CA ALA A 78 10.73 -17.83 4.31
C ALA A 78 10.64 -18.28 2.86
N ILE A 79 10.04 -19.46 2.62
CA ILE A 79 9.89 -20.04 1.29
C ILE A 79 8.41 -19.98 0.92
N PHE A 80 8.13 -19.44 -0.27
CA PHE A 80 6.80 -19.38 -0.85
C PHE A 80 6.75 -20.20 -2.14
N GLN A 81 5.63 -20.90 -2.35
CA GLN A 81 5.36 -21.63 -3.58
C GLN A 81 4.78 -20.68 -4.63
N GLY A 82 5.43 -20.57 -5.78
CA GLY A 82 5.04 -19.67 -6.87
C GLY A 82 6.09 -18.59 -7.13
N LYS A 83 5.98 -17.95 -8.30
CA LYS A 83 6.80 -16.79 -8.69
C LYS A 83 6.09 -15.52 -8.24
N ILE A 84 6.51 -14.95 -7.11
CA ILE A 84 5.88 -13.76 -6.53
C ILE A 84 6.80 -12.55 -6.76
N PRO A 85 6.37 -11.51 -7.48
CA PRO A 85 7.21 -10.34 -7.70
C PRO A 85 7.50 -9.63 -6.37
N ALA A 86 8.74 -9.16 -6.18
CA ALA A 86 9.18 -8.54 -4.93
C ALA A 86 8.32 -7.33 -4.50
N HIS A 87 7.79 -6.57 -5.47
CA HIS A 87 6.92 -5.42 -5.17
C HIS A 87 5.65 -5.82 -4.41
N GLN A 88 5.06 -6.98 -4.73
CA GLN A 88 3.84 -7.44 -4.04
C GLN A 88 4.15 -7.77 -2.58
N ILE A 89 5.27 -8.43 -2.32
CA ILE A 89 5.68 -8.77 -0.96
C ILE A 89 5.97 -7.49 -0.15
N GLN A 90 6.60 -6.49 -0.77
CA GLN A 90 6.85 -5.19 -0.16
C GLN A 90 5.54 -4.46 0.19
N SER A 91 4.57 -4.37 -0.73
CA SER A 91 3.27 -3.74 -0.47
C SER A 91 2.51 -4.46 0.64
N LYS A 92 2.55 -5.79 0.68
CA LYS A 92 1.93 -6.57 1.76
C LYS A 92 2.63 -6.39 3.10
N LEU A 93 3.96 -6.22 3.10
CA LEU A 93 4.69 -5.88 4.32
C LEU A 93 4.26 -4.51 4.85
N GLU A 94 4.11 -3.52 3.98
CA GLU A 94 3.63 -2.18 4.36
C GLU A 94 2.21 -2.22 4.95
N ASP A 95 1.29 -2.96 4.31
CA ASP A 95 -0.05 -3.19 4.85
C ASP A 95 0.00 -3.86 6.24
N TYR A 96 0.92 -4.81 6.45
CA TYR A 96 1.11 -5.44 7.76
C TYR A 96 1.58 -4.46 8.83
N VAL A 97 2.55 -3.61 8.50
CA VAL A 97 3.07 -2.59 9.42
C VAL A 97 1.96 -1.62 9.81
N GLU A 98 1.19 -1.14 8.84
CA GLU A 98 0.05 -0.24 9.05
C GLU A 98 -1.03 -0.87 9.96
N ILE A 99 -1.32 -2.16 9.78
CA ILE A 99 -2.43 -2.83 10.48
C ILE A 99 -2.03 -3.42 11.83
N PHE A 100 -0.79 -3.87 12.03
CA PHE A 100 -0.40 -4.67 13.21
C PHE A 100 0.75 -4.09 14.03
N VAL A 101 1.51 -3.13 13.51
CA VAL A 101 2.73 -2.62 14.16
C VAL A 101 2.57 -1.17 14.56
N LEU A 102 2.05 -0.33 13.67
CA LEU A 102 1.81 1.08 13.98
C LEU A 102 0.59 1.26 14.90
N CYS A 103 0.78 2.09 15.92
CA CYS A 103 -0.30 2.63 16.72
C CYS A 103 -0.97 3.79 15.98
N GLN A 104 -2.30 3.79 15.91
CA GLN A 104 -3.07 4.85 15.21
C GLN A 104 -3.15 6.16 15.99
N GLU A 105 -2.81 6.15 17.28
CA GLU A 105 -2.86 7.35 18.12
C GLU A 105 -1.52 8.09 18.13
N CYS A 106 -0.42 7.37 18.37
CA CYS A 106 0.91 7.97 18.54
C CYS A 106 1.86 7.72 17.35
N GLY A 107 1.47 6.89 16.36
CA GLY A 107 2.30 6.59 15.20
C GLY A 107 3.56 5.76 15.50
N ARG A 108 3.73 5.26 16.73
CA ARG A 108 4.90 4.48 17.13
C ARG A 108 4.74 2.99 16.80
N PRO A 109 5.84 2.30 16.46
CA PRO A 109 5.85 0.85 16.22
C PRO A 109 5.87 0.03 17.54
N ASP A 110 6.03 0.68 18.70
CA ASP A 110 6.08 0.06 20.03
C ASP A 110 4.70 -0.47 20.46
N THR A 111 4.30 -1.61 19.89
CA THR A 111 3.02 -2.24 20.16
C THR A 111 3.16 -3.74 20.35
N HIS A 112 2.27 -4.38 21.10
CA HIS A 112 2.18 -5.82 21.32
C HIS A 112 0.80 -6.38 20.94
N LEU A 113 0.79 -7.63 20.45
CA LEU A 113 -0.43 -8.35 20.11
C LEU A 113 -0.91 -9.19 21.29
N ILE A 114 -2.15 -8.97 21.72
CA ILE A 114 -2.81 -9.70 22.81
C ILE A 114 -4.01 -10.44 22.22
N LYS A 115 -4.09 -11.75 22.43
CA LYS A 115 -5.30 -12.51 22.11
C LYS A 115 -6.21 -12.50 23.34
N LYS A 116 -7.38 -11.87 23.21
CA LYS A 116 -8.42 -11.90 24.24
C LYS A 116 -9.67 -12.53 23.64
N ASP A 117 -10.07 -13.67 24.20
CA ASP A 117 -11.18 -14.50 23.71
C ASP A 117 -11.01 -14.91 22.24
N ARG A 118 -11.83 -14.36 21.34
CA ARG A 118 -11.78 -14.59 19.88
C ARG A 118 -11.18 -13.41 19.12
N LEU A 119 -10.77 -12.36 19.82
CA LEU A 119 -10.31 -11.11 19.22
C LEU A 119 -8.80 -10.95 19.39
N LEU A 120 -8.16 -10.50 18.32
CA LEU A 120 -6.78 -10.04 18.35
C LEU A 120 -6.79 -8.55 18.67
N LEU A 121 -6.10 -8.16 19.74
CA LEU A 121 -5.99 -6.79 20.21
C LEU A 121 -4.54 -6.32 20.03
N VAL A 122 -4.35 -5.06 19.66
CA VAL A 122 -3.04 -4.39 19.68
C VAL A 122 -3.03 -3.46 20.89
N ARG A 123 -2.03 -3.62 21.76
CA ARG A 123 -1.75 -2.75 22.88
C ARG A 123 -0.49 -1.95 22.60
N CYS A 124 -0.53 -0.64 22.73
CA CYS A 124 0.66 0.20 22.59
C CYS A 124 1.33 0.42 23.95
N ASP A 125 2.65 0.27 24.01
CA ASP A 125 3.40 0.49 25.25
C ASP A 125 3.70 1.98 25.48
N ALA A 126 3.76 2.77 24.41
CA ALA A 126 4.03 4.20 24.48
C ALA A 126 2.82 5.02 24.96
N CYS A 127 1.61 4.74 24.46
CA CYS A 127 0.40 5.47 24.83
C CYS A 127 -0.62 4.68 25.66
N GLY A 128 -0.43 3.36 25.83
CA GLY A 128 -1.37 2.51 26.56
C GLY A 128 -2.66 2.19 25.81
N ALA A 129 -2.84 2.68 24.58
CA ALA A 129 -4.02 2.44 23.77
C ALA A 129 -4.23 0.94 23.51
N ILE A 130 -5.48 0.49 23.60
CA ILE A 130 -5.89 -0.88 23.28
C ILE A 130 -6.90 -0.79 22.15
N ARG A 131 -6.61 -1.45 21.02
CA ARG A 131 -7.54 -1.55 19.90
C ARG A 131 -7.77 -2.98 19.47
N SER A 132 -8.93 -3.23 18.89
CA SER A 132 -9.18 -4.47 18.16
C SER A 132 -8.60 -4.39 16.75
N VAL A 133 -8.01 -5.50 16.31
CA VAL A 133 -7.53 -5.61 14.94
C VAL A 133 -8.70 -6.07 14.06
N THR A 134 -9.33 -5.11 13.39
CA THR A 134 -10.24 -5.40 12.30
C THR A 134 -9.45 -5.43 11.00
N THR A 135 -9.47 -6.56 10.29
CA THR A 135 -8.89 -6.62 8.95
C THR A 135 -9.75 -5.77 8.05
N ARG A 136 -9.38 -4.50 7.84
CA ARG A 136 -10.03 -3.68 6.80
C ARG A 136 -9.73 -4.35 5.47
N LYS A 137 -10.73 -4.98 4.86
CA LYS A 137 -10.68 -5.22 3.41
C LYS A 137 -10.66 -3.83 2.78
N LYS A 138 -9.49 -3.36 2.34
CA LYS A 138 -9.43 -2.31 1.30
C LYS A 138 -10.17 -2.92 0.11
N ARG A 139 -11.47 -2.64 -0.03
CA ARG A 139 -12.19 -2.88 -1.29
C ARG A 139 -11.37 -2.17 -2.34
N GLY A 140 -10.79 -2.93 -3.27
CA GLY A 140 -9.88 -2.41 -4.28
C GLY A 140 -10.49 -1.21 -4.98
N LEU A 141 -10.13 -0.02 -4.51
CA LEU A 141 -9.94 1.11 -5.39
C LEU A 141 -8.55 0.84 -5.94
N THR A 142 -8.47 -0.01 -6.95
CA THR A 142 -7.43 0.19 -7.96
C THR A 142 -7.49 1.67 -8.26
N GLU A 143 -6.39 2.38 -8.03
CA GLU A 143 -6.23 3.75 -8.48
C GLU A 143 -6.62 3.72 -9.94
N LYS A 144 -7.87 4.14 -10.22
CA LYS A 144 -8.42 4.16 -11.56
C LYS A 144 -7.39 4.94 -12.35
N GLU A 145 -6.86 4.34 -13.40
CA GLU A 145 -5.96 4.99 -14.35
C GLU A 145 -6.59 6.34 -14.72
N VAL A 146 -6.18 7.40 -14.01
CA VAL A 146 -6.73 8.73 -14.21
C VAL A 146 -6.02 9.22 -15.44
N LEU A 147 -6.79 9.37 -16.51
CA LEU A 147 -6.32 10.03 -17.71
C LEU A 147 -5.89 11.45 -17.31
N GLU A 148 -4.66 11.84 -17.60
CA GLU A 148 -4.18 13.20 -17.35
C GLU A 148 -4.10 13.99 -18.66
N GLU A 149 -4.52 15.25 -18.63
CA GLU A 149 -4.45 16.15 -19.77
C GLU A 149 -2.98 16.41 -20.16
N GLY A 150 -2.69 16.35 -21.45
CA GLY A 150 -1.35 16.57 -22.00
C GLY A 150 -0.43 15.35 -22.05
N LYS A 151 -0.80 14.22 -21.42
CA LYS A 151 -0.04 12.97 -21.55
C LYS A 151 -0.38 12.21 -22.85
N VAL A 152 0.60 11.48 -23.35
CA VAL A 152 0.47 10.63 -24.55
C VAL A 152 0.20 9.19 -24.11
N TYR A 153 -0.84 8.58 -24.66
CA TYR A 153 -1.21 7.20 -24.39
C TYR A 153 -1.34 6.42 -25.69
N GLU A 154 -0.99 5.13 -25.63
CA GLU A 154 -1.25 4.19 -26.72
C GLU A 154 -2.63 3.57 -26.53
N VAL A 155 -3.51 3.80 -27.50
CA VAL A 155 -4.90 3.33 -27.45
C VAL A 155 -5.25 2.56 -28.72
N VAL A 156 -6.17 1.61 -28.58
CA VAL A 156 -6.70 0.83 -29.71
C VAL A 156 -8.07 1.37 -30.07
N ILE A 157 -8.25 1.75 -31.34
CA ILE A 157 -9.54 2.24 -31.82
C ILE A 157 -10.49 1.06 -31.99
N SER A 158 -11.54 1.05 -31.17
CA SER A 158 -12.54 -0.03 -31.14
C SER A 158 -13.59 0.17 -32.23
N ASP A 159 -14.05 1.42 -32.40
CA ASP A 159 -15.15 1.74 -33.31
C ASP A 159 -14.99 3.11 -33.99
N ILE A 160 -15.77 3.35 -35.04
CA ILE A 160 -15.81 4.62 -35.78
C ILE A 160 -17.21 5.23 -35.59
N GLY A 161 -17.25 6.46 -35.08
CA GLY A 161 -18.48 7.22 -34.92
C GLY A 161 -19.04 7.74 -36.26
N LYS A 162 -20.32 8.13 -36.27
CA LYS A 162 -21.03 8.62 -37.47
C LYS A 162 -20.38 9.85 -38.14
N LYS A 163 -19.51 10.57 -37.43
CA LYS A 163 -18.77 11.75 -37.92
C LYS A 163 -17.35 11.43 -38.40
N GLY A 164 -16.95 10.15 -38.42
CA GLY A 164 -15.59 9.74 -38.76
C GLY A 164 -14.59 9.78 -37.59
N ASP A 165 -15.06 10.05 -36.38
CA ASP A 165 -14.24 10.05 -35.17
C ASP A 165 -13.97 8.61 -34.69
N GLY A 166 -12.71 8.26 -34.44
CA GLY A 166 -12.34 6.99 -33.83
C GLY A 166 -12.63 6.99 -32.33
N ILE A 167 -13.24 5.92 -31.83
CA ILE A 167 -13.60 5.75 -30.42
C ILE A 167 -12.66 4.70 -29.79
N ALA A 168 -11.98 5.09 -28.73
CA ALA A 168 -11.17 4.20 -27.90
C ALA A 168 -11.66 4.20 -26.44
N HIS A 169 -11.60 3.05 -25.79
CA HIS A 169 -11.94 2.92 -24.36
C HIS A 169 -10.66 2.78 -23.55
N TYR A 170 -10.49 3.65 -22.55
CA TYR A 170 -9.38 3.58 -21.61
C TYR A 170 -9.92 3.70 -20.17
N GLY A 171 -9.95 2.58 -19.47
CA GLY A 171 -10.58 2.48 -18.15
C GLY A 171 -12.06 2.89 -18.18
N ARG A 172 -12.39 4.00 -17.50
CA ARG A 172 -13.75 4.58 -17.48
C ARG A 172 -13.98 5.70 -18.51
N TYR A 173 -12.95 6.04 -19.29
CA TYR A 173 -12.98 7.17 -20.22
C TYR A 173 -13.17 6.69 -21.65
N THR A 174 -14.03 7.39 -22.38
CA THR A 174 -14.17 7.23 -23.83
C THR A 174 -13.37 8.32 -24.52
N ILE A 175 -12.34 7.92 -25.26
CA ILE A 175 -11.42 8.81 -25.97
C ILE A 175 -11.88 8.94 -27.42
N TYR A 176 -12.14 10.17 -27.86
CA TYR A 176 -12.39 10.51 -29.25
C TYR A 176 -11.11 10.96 -29.91
N VAL A 177 -10.79 10.32 -31.03
CA VAL A 177 -9.60 10.57 -31.82
C VAL A 177 -10.03 10.90 -33.26
N PRO A 178 -9.82 12.12 -33.76
CA PRO A 178 -10.16 12.46 -35.13
C PRO A 178 -9.21 11.74 -36.11
N ASN A 179 -9.70 11.37 -37.29
CA ASN A 179 -8.93 10.74 -38.37
C ASN A 179 -8.31 9.37 -38.04
N ALA A 180 -8.97 8.58 -37.20
CA ALA A 180 -8.45 7.30 -36.72
C ALA A 180 -9.09 6.09 -37.44
N VAL A 181 -8.27 5.14 -37.89
CA VAL A 181 -8.72 3.93 -38.60
C VAL A 181 -8.99 2.79 -37.60
N ARG A 182 -10.11 2.07 -37.79
CA ARG A 182 -10.53 0.95 -36.94
C ARG A 182 -9.42 -0.11 -36.80
N GLY A 183 -9.15 -0.52 -35.56
CA GLY A 183 -8.19 -1.59 -35.26
C GLY A 183 -6.72 -1.17 -35.26
N SER A 184 -6.40 0.09 -35.57
CA SER A 184 -5.03 0.59 -35.47
C SER A 184 -4.67 0.93 -34.02
N LYS A 185 -3.41 0.67 -33.65
CA LYS A 185 -2.81 1.14 -32.40
C LYS A 185 -2.17 2.49 -32.66
N VAL A 186 -2.71 3.53 -32.01
CA VAL A 186 -2.26 4.91 -32.25
C VAL A 186 -1.83 5.56 -30.95
N LYS A 187 -0.80 6.40 -31.05
CA LYS A 187 -0.37 7.28 -29.95
C LYS A 187 -1.22 8.54 -29.99
N VAL A 188 -1.92 8.81 -28.91
CA VAL A 188 -2.83 9.95 -28.81
C VAL A 188 -2.47 10.81 -27.62
N LYS A 189 -2.46 12.12 -27.83
CA LYS A 189 -2.28 13.12 -26.78
C LYS A 189 -3.63 13.66 -26.37
N ILE A 190 -3.97 13.55 -25.10
CA ILE A 190 -5.25 14.07 -24.58
C ILE A 190 -5.14 15.58 -24.45
N GLU A 191 -6.05 16.30 -25.10
CA GLU A 191 -6.10 17.76 -25.01
C GLU A 191 -7.06 18.20 -23.91
N LYS A 192 -8.18 17.50 -23.75
CA LYS A 192 -9.22 17.88 -22.79
C LYS A 192 -10.00 16.69 -22.28
N ILE A 193 -10.28 16.68 -20.99
CA ILE A 193 -11.15 15.69 -20.35
C ILE A 193 -12.41 16.38 -19.84
N SER A 194 -13.56 15.93 -20.31
CA SER A 194 -14.88 16.40 -19.89
C SER A 194 -15.67 15.25 -19.26
N GLY A 195 -15.57 15.12 -17.94
CA GLY A 195 -16.26 14.07 -17.19
C GLY A 195 -15.74 12.67 -17.51
N THR A 196 -16.49 11.90 -18.30
CA THR A 196 -16.12 10.56 -18.79
C THR A 196 -15.65 10.55 -20.25
N LEU A 197 -15.70 11.69 -20.93
CA LEU A 197 -15.27 11.83 -22.33
C LEU A 197 -13.92 12.53 -22.39
N ALA A 198 -12.99 12.03 -23.19
CA ALA A 198 -11.70 12.66 -23.44
C ALA A 198 -11.52 12.92 -24.93
N PHE A 199 -11.05 14.10 -25.29
CA PHE A 199 -10.69 14.45 -26.66
C PHE A 199 -9.17 14.34 -26.79
N ALA A 200 -8.73 13.54 -27.74
CA ALA A 200 -7.32 13.35 -27.99
C ALA A 200 -7.01 13.56 -29.47
N ARG A 201 -5.79 14.04 -29.75
CA ARG A 201 -5.27 14.14 -31.11
C ARG A 201 -4.23 13.07 -31.37
N LEU A 202 -4.11 12.65 -32.63
CA LEU A 202 -3.02 11.80 -33.07
C LEU A 202 -1.68 12.55 -32.92
N VAL A 203 -0.70 11.86 -32.38
CA VAL A 203 0.71 12.26 -32.45
C VAL A 203 1.37 11.27 -33.38
N GLU A 204 1.85 11.76 -34.52
CA GLU A 204 2.67 10.98 -35.47
C GLU A 204 3.98 10.52 -34.81
#